data_AF-A0A1F7QSG3-F1
#
_entry.id   AF-A0A1F7QSG3-F1
#
_cell.length_a   1.000
_cell.length_b   1.000
_cell.length_c   1.000
_cell.angle_alpha   90.00
_cell.angle_beta   90.00
_cell.angle_gamma   90.00
#
_symmetry.space_group_name_H-M   'P 1'
#
loop_
_entity.id
_entity.type
_entity.pdbx_description
1 polymer ?
#
loop_
_entity_poly.entity_id
_entity_poly.type
_entity_poly.pdbx_seq_one_letter_code
_entity_poly.pdbx_strand_id
1 'polypeptide(L)'
;MSMYTLKSIAQRSTLFGAVGALVVSIILPAAPAFAAELNPLTERSLLLSSSAPGFVDTDGSGYSTTVGNPAAGGTTPGTYAPAGSGPNGKKSGETFTFKVSSDGTIKGLTFQYCTTAAGKCRGPGNNTGDAAAGPSTRESNADAWPNQRSDLNVTPGFVEGASAGQFQVTIGGVAQTGWEFAASNKEDQDHTEAKSGKNNYITLTNDTAATPTTGGTQVEVTFKASESVYITNPGADAFFVKLNTYNSEDTLDHIPGGSANIDGGVTVANVMTDSIHITTKVLETMAFSVGTRNRDTVTLNCAGYTGTPQQIADGCLGVSGGSYTHGPCDAVQNINNNRLNLGDPNAEYSLETGKAWSVYSYWRLSSNSSGGATVYYSGNTLANTVGDEIADMPTKATSNPGSEQFGLGFVAPEAGSAEFVADRTAAPTGLQDIDSFPFRTLTTQTSGKFDTSTLPAQTHTVDYGDATGTGTSDTATVPADAAFKFSKTSSTVPEPIAQQNDQVISCATAKMRYVGNIAADTPAGVYTTKINYLAAPQY
;
A
#
# COMPACT_ATOMS: atom_id res chain seq x y z
N MET A 1 -34.92 2.82 5.78
CA MET A 1 -34.04 3.58 4.87
C MET A 1 -34.79 3.75 3.55
N SER A 2 -35.26 4.95 3.27
CA SER A 2 -36.03 5.25 2.05
C SER A 2 -35.06 5.67 0.95
N MET A 3 -35.00 4.89 -0.11
CA MET A 3 -34.14 5.10 -1.27
C MET A 3 -34.78 6.21 -2.12
N TYR A 4 -34.17 7.40 -2.19
CA TYR A 4 -34.63 8.46 -3.09
C TYR A 4 -34.32 8.06 -4.53
N THR A 5 -35.35 7.61 -5.24
CA THR A 5 -35.30 7.37 -6.69
C THR A 5 -35.43 8.72 -7.40
N LEU A 6 -34.38 9.16 -8.07
CA LEU A 6 -34.44 10.33 -8.96
C LEU A 6 -35.27 9.96 -10.19
N LYS A 7 -36.43 10.59 -10.34
CA LYS A 7 -37.37 10.40 -11.44
C LYS A 7 -36.89 11.23 -12.63
N SER A 8 -36.67 10.58 -13.77
CA SER A 8 -36.33 11.25 -15.04
C SER A 8 -37.40 12.29 -15.40
N ILE A 9 -36.99 13.55 -15.60
CA ILE A 9 -37.86 14.57 -16.19
C ILE A 9 -37.82 14.38 -17.71
N ALA A 10 -38.75 13.57 -18.21
CA ALA A 10 -39.18 13.66 -19.60
C ALA A 10 -40.30 14.72 -19.67
N GLN A 11 -40.16 15.67 -20.60
CA GLN A 11 -41.09 16.77 -20.83
C GLN A 11 -42.55 16.28 -20.97
N ARG A 12 -43.46 16.89 -20.20
CA ARG A 12 -44.85 17.09 -20.63
C ARG A 12 -45.17 18.57 -20.55
N SER A 13 -45.28 19.18 -21.71
CA SER A 13 -45.88 20.49 -21.91
C SER A 13 -47.36 20.47 -21.50
N THR A 14 -47.74 21.32 -20.53
CA THR A 14 -49.09 21.88 -20.44
C THR A 14 -49.00 23.33 -19.99
N LEU A 15 -49.39 24.23 -20.90
CA LEU A 15 -49.75 25.62 -20.64
C LEU A 15 -50.97 25.66 -19.69
N PHE A 16 -50.94 26.49 -18.62
CA PHE A 16 -51.97 27.46 -18.19
C PHE A 16 -51.89 27.87 -16.69
N GLY A 17 -51.89 29.20 -16.45
CA GLY A 17 -52.35 29.93 -15.24
C GLY A 17 -51.37 30.03 -14.05
N ALA A 18 -51.02 31.17 -13.47
CA ALA A 18 -51.64 32.50 -13.47
C ALA A 18 -50.65 33.63 -13.04
N VAL A 19 -50.65 34.73 -13.81
CA VAL A 19 -50.75 36.17 -13.45
C VAL A 19 -49.66 36.86 -12.61
N GLY A 20 -49.00 37.88 -13.21
CA GLY A 20 -48.33 38.97 -12.46
C GLY A 20 -47.26 39.85 -13.14
N ALA A 21 -47.56 40.54 -14.27
CA ALA A 21 -46.92 41.76 -14.85
C ALA A 21 -45.43 41.75 -15.32
N LEU A 22 -44.95 42.47 -16.34
CA LEU A 22 -45.43 43.01 -17.63
C LEU A 22 -44.15 43.47 -18.41
N VAL A 23 -43.92 42.89 -19.61
CA VAL A 23 -43.32 43.44 -20.86
C VAL A 23 -41.99 44.24 -20.83
N VAL A 24 -40.95 43.68 -21.50
CA VAL A 24 -40.35 44.25 -22.72
C VAL A 24 -39.99 43.11 -23.68
N SER A 25 -40.57 43.13 -24.87
CA SER A 25 -40.33 42.21 -25.98
C SER A 25 -39.05 42.58 -26.74
N ILE A 26 -38.10 41.64 -26.83
CA ILE A 26 -37.06 41.64 -27.87
C ILE A 26 -37.13 40.29 -28.57
N ILE A 27 -37.29 40.34 -29.90
CA ILE A 27 -37.21 39.19 -30.80
C ILE A 27 -35.80 38.61 -30.67
N LEU A 28 -35.65 37.53 -29.91
CA LEU A 28 -34.45 36.69 -29.93
C LEU A 28 -34.63 35.64 -31.03
N PRO A 29 -33.67 35.46 -31.96
CA PRO A 29 -33.67 34.26 -32.79
C PRO A 29 -33.59 33.06 -31.86
N ALA A 30 -34.51 32.12 -32.05
CA ALA A 30 -34.51 30.84 -31.35
C ALA A 30 -33.15 30.16 -31.55
N ALA A 31 -32.29 30.19 -30.53
CA ALA A 31 -31.19 29.26 -30.46
C ALA A 31 -31.79 27.85 -30.38
N PRO A 32 -31.29 26.87 -31.16
CA PRO A 32 -31.89 25.54 -31.21
C PRO A 32 -31.92 24.93 -29.81
N ALA A 33 -33.12 24.52 -29.39
CA ALA A 33 -33.28 23.67 -28.24
C ALA A 33 -32.59 22.33 -28.55
N PHE A 34 -31.55 21.98 -27.77
CA PHE A 34 -30.70 20.79 -27.89
C PHE A 34 -31.41 19.43 -27.68
N ALA A 35 -32.73 19.34 -27.91
CA ALA A 35 -33.53 18.18 -27.53
C ALA A 35 -34.40 17.59 -28.65
N ALA A 36 -34.44 18.17 -29.85
CA ALA A 36 -35.48 17.80 -30.83
C ALA A 36 -35.13 16.62 -31.77
N GLU A 37 -33.87 16.21 -31.94
CA GLU A 37 -33.52 15.12 -32.90
C GLU A 37 -32.37 14.19 -32.44
N LEU A 38 -32.06 14.11 -31.14
CA LEU A 38 -30.95 13.28 -30.64
C LEU A 38 -31.43 12.02 -29.93
N ASN A 39 -30.73 10.90 -30.15
CA ASN A 39 -30.84 9.72 -29.29
C ASN A 39 -30.21 10.04 -27.93
N PRO A 40 -30.99 9.98 -26.82
CA PRO A 40 -30.50 10.38 -25.52
C PRO A 40 -29.61 9.30 -24.90
N LEU A 41 -28.53 9.69 -24.21
CA LEU A 41 -27.84 8.80 -23.27
C LEU A 41 -28.77 8.46 -22.10
N THR A 42 -29.01 7.16 -21.88
CA THR A 42 -30.10 6.67 -21.01
C THR A 42 -29.75 6.67 -19.52
N GLU A 43 -28.50 6.35 -19.18
CA GLU A 43 -27.94 6.47 -17.83
C GLU A 43 -26.63 7.24 -17.94
N ARG A 44 -26.35 8.13 -16.98
CA ARG A 44 -25.12 8.91 -16.96
C ARG A 44 -24.75 9.37 -15.55
N SER A 45 -23.46 9.30 -15.23
CA SER A 45 -22.87 9.83 -14.01
C SER A 45 -21.50 10.44 -14.29
N LEU A 46 -21.12 11.38 -13.42
CA LEU A 46 -19.77 11.93 -13.33
C LEU A 46 -19.34 11.79 -11.87
N LEU A 47 -18.26 11.04 -11.66
CA LEU A 47 -17.60 10.93 -10.36
C LEU A 47 -16.34 11.79 -10.39
N LEU A 48 -16.22 12.71 -9.44
CA LEU A 48 -15.00 13.45 -9.21
C LEU A 48 -14.17 12.72 -8.15
N SER A 49 -12.89 12.53 -8.42
CA SER A 49 -11.96 12.01 -7.39
C SER A 49 -11.80 12.96 -6.21
N SER A 50 -12.06 14.25 -6.42
CA SER A 50 -12.16 15.29 -5.40
C SER A 50 -13.39 16.15 -5.64
N SER A 51 -14.20 16.37 -4.61
CA SER A 51 -15.26 17.38 -4.63
C SER A 51 -14.80 18.74 -4.09
N ALA A 52 -13.54 18.86 -3.67
CA ALA A 52 -13.01 20.10 -3.11
C ALA A 52 -12.81 21.16 -4.22
N PRO A 53 -12.87 22.45 -3.89
CA PRO A 53 -12.56 23.52 -4.83
C PRO A 53 -11.14 23.45 -5.39
N GLY A 54 -10.92 23.97 -6.60
CA GLY A 54 -9.63 23.90 -7.30
C GLY A 54 -8.46 24.65 -6.68
N PHE A 55 -8.65 25.33 -5.55
CA PHE A 55 -7.61 25.99 -4.76
C PHE A 55 -7.20 25.19 -3.51
N VAL A 56 -7.85 24.04 -3.25
CA VAL A 56 -7.58 23.19 -2.08
C VAL A 56 -6.71 22.00 -2.49
N ASP A 57 -5.60 21.79 -1.76
CA ASP A 57 -4.70 20.65 -1.86
C ASP A 57 -4.22 20.16 -0.49
N THR A 58 -4.91 20.54 0.59
CA THR A 58 -4.43 20.27 1.95
C THR A 58 -4.59 18.80 2.34
N ASP A 59 -3.55 18.20 2.93
CA ASP A 59 -3.73 16.95 3.69
C ASP A 59 -4.60 17.24 4.94
N GLY A 60 -5.26 16.24 5.53
CA GLY A 60 -6.15 16.45 6.68
C GLY A 60 -5.50 17.09 7.93
N SER A 61 -4.20 17.37 7.90
CA SER A 61 -3.47 18.18 8.89
C SER A 61 -3.33 19.66 8.53
N GLY A 62 -3.88 20.11 7.40
CA GLY A 62 -3.87 21.50 6.95
C GLY A 62 -2.60 21.92 6.21
N TYR A 63 -1.72 20.98 5.83
CA TYR A 63 -0.51 21.27 5.06
C TYR A 63 -0.76 21.20 3.55
N SER A 64 -0.13 22.09 2.80
CA SER A 64 -0.32 22.24 1.34
C SER A 64 1.01 22.35 0.60
N THR A 65 0.96 22.47 -0.73
CA THR A 65 2.15 22.80 -1.55
C THR A 65 2.74 24.18 -1.26
N THR A 66 2.00 25.06 -0.56
CA THR A 66 2.42 26.42 -0.19
C THR A 66 2.74 26.59 1.30
N VAL A 67 2.24 25.69 2.16
CA VAL A 67 2.49 25.66 3.61
C VAL A 67 3.16 24.33 3.97
N GLY A 68 4.50 24.35 4.07
CA GLY A 68 5.31 23.17 4.34
C GLY A 68 5.06 22.54 5.71
N ASN A 69 5.21 21.22 5.79
CA ASN A 69 5.13 20.49 7.05
C ASN A 69 6.33 20.85 7.95
N PRO A 70 6.12 21.41 9.16
CA PRO A 70 7.20 21.77 10.08
C PRO A 70 8.08 20.58 10.50
N ALA A 71 7.50 19.36 10.53
CA ALA A 71 8.22 18.13 10.86
C ALA A 71 9.11 17.62 9.72
N ALA A 72 8.91 18.10 8.48
CA ALA A 72 9.70 17.75 7.29
C ALA A 72 10.70 18.86 6.90
N GLY A 73 11.06 19.75 7.83
CA GLY A 73 12.07 20.79 7.63
C GLY A 73 11.55 22.08 6.99
N GLY A 74 10.23 22.31 6.94
CA GLY A 74 9.59 23.61 6.66
C GLY A 74 9.82 24.23 5.28
N THR A 75 10.68 23.66 4.44
CA THR A 75 11.07 24.17 3.11
C THR A 75 10.96 23.10 2.01
N THR A 76 10.88 21.82 2.40
CA THR A 76 10.49 20.72 1.52
C THR A 76 8.96 20.80 1.32
N PRO A 77 8.43 20.69 0.08
CA PRO A 77 6.99 20.52 -0.14
C PRO A 77 6.49 19.44 0.81
N GLY A 78 5.63 19.82 1.77
CA GLY A 78 5.19 18.92 2.82
C GLY A 78 4.36 17.78 2.25
N THR A 79 3.93 16.87 3.11
CA THR A 79 2.77 16.04 2.83
C THR A 79 1.59 16.97 2.51
N TYR A 80 1.10 16.92 1.28
CA TYR A 80 -0.15 17.53 0.86
C TYR A 80 -1.04 16.41 0.32
N ALA A 81 -2.32 16.68 0.09
CA ALA A 81 -3.22 15.66 -0.45
C ALA A 81 -2.72 15.23 -1.84
N PRO A 82 -2.40 13.95 -2.10
CA PRO A 82 -1.90 13.52 -3.40
C PRO A 82 -2.85 13.86 -4.56
N ALA A 83 -2.33 14.02 -5.78
CA ALA A 83 -3.20 14.19 -6.95
C ALA A 83 -4.23 13.06 -7.07
N GLY A 84 -5.47 13.41 -7.43
CA GLY A 84 -6.58 12.46 -7.54
C GLY A 84 -7.14 11.96 -6.21
N SER A 85 -6.74 12.55 -5.08
CA SER A 85 -7.33 12.24 -3.77
C SER A 85 -8.49 13.19 -3.43
N GLY A 86 -9.40 12.72 -2.58
CA GLY A 86 -10.60 13.45 -2.13
C GLY A 86 -10.40 14.93 -1.78
N PRO A 87 -9.35 15.32 -1.04
CA PRO A 87 -9.12 16.73 -0.66
C PRO A 87 -8.47 17.59 -1.74
N ASN A 88 -7.91 16.98 -2.78
CA ASN A 88 -7.12 17.70 -3.77
C ASN A 88 -7.98 18.12 -4.97
N GLY A 89 -8.73 19.21 -4.79
CA GLY A 89 -9.52 19.81 -5.87
C GLY A 89 -8.66 20.49 -6.93
N LYS A 90 -7.45 20.90 -6.54
CA LYS A 90 -6.44 21.50 -7.43
C LYS A 90 -5.98 20.57 -8.54
N LYS A 91 -5.86 19.27 -8.21
CA LYS A 91 -5.43 18.19 -9.12
C LYS A 91 -6.40 17.00 -9.01
N SER A 92 -7.57 17.14 -9.61
CA SER A 92 -8.60 16.11 -9.64
C SER A 92 -8.51 15.24 -10.90
N GLY A 93 -8.85 13.97 -10.74
CA GLY A 93 -9.30 13.07 -11.81
C GLY A 93 -10.83 12.95 -11.84
N GLU A 94 -11.35 12.41 -12.94
CA GLU A 94 -12.77 12.30 -13.21
C GLU A 94 -13.10 10.95 -13.87
N THR A 95 -14.24 10.37 -13.51
CA THR A 95 -14.78 9.18 -14.16
C THR A 95 -16.18 9.47 -14.69
N PHE A 96 -16.34 9.33 -16.00
CA PHE A 96 -17.62 9.39 -16.69
C PHE A 96 -18.14 7.98 -16.90
N THR A 97 -19.41 7.76 -16.58
CA THR A 97 -20.08 6.49 -16.88
C THR A 97 -21.40 6.78 -17.55
N PHE A 98 -21.69 6.16 -18.68
CA PHE A 98 -22.97 6.31 -19.35
C PHE A 98 -23.35 5.07 -20.17
N LYS A 99 -24.63 4.99 -20.58
CA LYS A 99 -25.13 3.96 -21.50
C LYS A 99 -25.56 4.58 -22.82
N VAL A 100 -25.05 4.01 -23.93
CA VAL A 100 -25.52 4.36 -25.28
C VAL A 100 -26.95 3.87 -25.49
N SER A 101 -27.72 4.54 -26.34
CA SER A 101 -29.10 4.17 -26.64
C SER A 101 -29.31 3.62 -28.04
N SER A 102 -28.34 3.81 -28.93
CA SER A 102 -28.37 3.33 -30.31
C SER A 102 -27.24 2.35 -30.61
N ASP A 103 -27.46 1.50 -31.61
CA ASP A 103 -26.44 0.60 -32.14
C ASP A 103 -25.47 1.40 -33.01
N GLY A 104 -24.18 1.20 -32.83
CA GLY A 104 -23.17 1.99 -33.53
C GLY A 104 -21.75 1.57 -33.18
N THR A 105 -20.77 2.13 -33.87
CA THR A 105 -19.35 1.98 -33.51
C THR A 105 -18.85 3.33 -33.04
N ILE A 106 -18.44 3.44 -31.79
CA ILE A 106 -18.01 4.73 -31.21
C ILE A 106 -16.55 4.98 -31.55
N LYS A 107 -16.28 5.97 -32.39
CA LYS A 107 -14.94 6.41 -32.76
C LYS A 107 -14.54 7.77 -32.21
N GLY A 108 -15.51 8.52 -31.69
CA GLY A 108 -15.30 9.82 -31.08
C GLY A 108 -16.09 9.97 -29.78
N LEU A 109 -15.47 10.58 -28.78
CA LEU A 109 -16.11 10.96 -27.51
C LEU A 109 -15.75 12.41 -27.19
N THR A 110 -16.73 13.17 -26.72
CA THR A 110 -16.48 14.57 -26.34
C THR A 110 -17.12 14.89 -24.99
N PHE A 111 -16.43 15.73 -24.23
CA PHE A 111 -16.88 16.22 -22.93
C PHE A 111 -16.70 17.74 -22.89
N GLN A 112 -17.81 18.48 -22.92
CA GLN A 112 -17.81 19.94 -22.84
C GLN A 112 -18.30 20.40 -21.47
N TYR A 113 -17.44 21.08 -20.73
CA TYR A 113 -17.73 21.60 -19.40
C TYR A 113 -18.33 23.00 -19.52
N CYS A 114 -19.51 23.18 -18.95
CA CYS A 114 -20.33 24.38 -19.06
C CYS A 114 -20.92 24.81 -17.71
N THR A 115 -21.14 26.11 -17.54
CA THR A 115 -21.89 26.67 -16.39
C THR A 115 -23.39 26.37 -16.45
N THR A 116 -23.91 25.99 -17.63
CA THR A 116 -25.34 25.72 -17.86
C THR A 116 -25.56 24.35 -18.50
N ALA A 117 -26.71 23.73 -18.17
CA ALA A 117 -27.08 22.43 -18.72
C ALA A 117 -27.45 22.47 -20.22
N ALA A 118 -27.93 23.62 -20.71
CA ALA A 118 -28.38 23.81 -22.08
C ALA A 118 -28.08 25.23 -22.56
N GLY A 119 -28.02 25.42 -23.87
CA GLY A 119 -27.67 26.71 -24.47
C GLY A 119 -26.16 26.87 -24.66
N LYS A 120 -25.73 28.12 -24.78
CA LYS A 120 -24.33 28.49 -25.01
C LYS A 120 -23.47 28.08 -23.82
N CYS A 121 -22.29 27.54 -24.10
CA CYS A 121 -21.34 27.03 -23.13
C CYS A 121 -20.29 28.07 -22.77
N ARG A 122 -20.15 28.33 -21.47
CA ARG A 122 -19.05 29.06 -20.85
C ARG A 122 -18.32 28.12 -19.89
N GLY A 123 -16.99 28.19 -19.87
CA GLY A 123 -16.15 27.40 -18.97
C GLY A 123 -16.44 27.72 -17.50
N PRO A 124 -16.67 26.71 -16.64
CA PRO A 124 -16.91 26.90 -15.20
C PRO A 124 -15.73 27.57 -14.49
N GLY A 125 -16.03 28.29 -13.41
CA GLY A 125 -15.00 28.98 -12.63
C GLY A 125 -15.40 30.34 -12.10
N ASN A 126 -14.64 30.82 -11.12
CA ASN A 126 -14.89 32.08 -10.42
C ASN A 126 -13.68 33.03 -10.38
N ASN A 127 -12.68 32.85 -11.24
CA ASN A 127 -11.54 33.77 -11.34
C ASN A 127 -11.98 35.20 -11.71
N THR A 128 -11.24 36.22 -11.27
CA THR A 128 -11.49 37.62 -11.64
C THR A 128 -11.00 37.96 -13.04
N GLY A 129 -11.72 38.87 -13.72
CA GLY A 129 -11.36 39.45 -15.03
C GLY A 129 -12.58 40.05 -15.73
N ASP A 130 -12.37 40.86 -16.77
CA ASP A 130 -13.48 41.44 -17.56
C ASP A 130 -14.04 40.43 -18.58
N ALA A 131 -15.33 40.58 -18.87
CA ALA A 131 -16.16 39.68 -19.64
C ALA A 131 -16.13 39.89 -21.17
N ALA A 132 -15.50 40.96 -21.65
CA ALA A 132 -15.71 41.44 -23.00
C ALA A 132 -14.56 41.08 -23.96
N ALA A 133 -14.85 40.15 -24.88
CA ALA A 133 -14.38 40.08 -26.28
C ALA A 133 -12.89 40.36 -26.64
N GLY A 134 -11.93 40.11 -25.75
CA GLY A 134 -10.49 40.09 -26.03
C GLY A 134 -9.82 38.81 -25.49
N PRO A 135 -8.51 38.57 -25.75
CA PRO A 135 -7.79 37.45 -25.14
C PRO A 135 -8.05 37.47 -23.62
N SER A 136 -8.50 36.34 -23.07
CA SER A 136 -9.01 36.20 -21.70
C SER A 136 -8.24 37.08 -20.70
N THR A 137 -8.91 38.11 -20.16
CA THR A 137 -8.39 38.90 -19.04
C THR A 137 -8.60 38.21 -17.70
N ARG A 138 -9.01 36.94 -17.70
CA ARG A 138 -9.14 36.15 -16.46
C ARG A 138 -7.75 35.82 -15.94
N GLU A 139 -7.55 36.00 -14.64
CA GLU A 139 -6.32 35.60 -13.96
C GLU A 139 -6.04 34.09 -14.12
N SER A 140 -4.78 33.70 -13.99
CA SER A 140 -4.42 32.28 -13.95
C SER A 140 -4.89 31.64 -12.65
N ASN A 141 -5.09 30.32 -12.64
CA ASN A 141 -5.40 29.61 -11.40
C ASN A 141 -4.29 29.79 -10.35
N ALA A 142 -3.03 29.90 -10.77
CA ALA A 142 -1.92 30.15 -9.86
C ALA A 142 -2.05 31.48 -9.10
N ASP A 143 -2.53 32.53 -9.78
CA ASP A 143 -2.75 33.86 -9.18
C ASP A 143 -4.05 33.92 -8.36
N ALA A 144 -5.04 33.11 -8.75
CA ALA A 144 -6.37 33.07 -8.13
C ALA A 144 -6.42 32.28 -6.83
N TRP A 145 -5.61 31.21 -6.69
CA TRP A 145 -5.64 30.32 -5.53
C TRP A 145 -5.45 31.01 -4.18
N PRO A 146 -4.52 31.99 -4.01
CA PRO A 146 -4.41 32.75 -2.75
C PRO A 146 -5.69 33.47 -2.33
N ASN A 147 -6.56 33.78 -3.29
CA ASN A 147 -7.85 34.43 -3.08
C ASN A 147 -9.01 33.43 -3.03
N GLN A 148 -8.73 32.12 -2.92
CA GLN A 148 -9.72 31.04 -2.88
C GLN A 148 -10.64 31.02 -4.11
N ARG A 149 -10.03 31.17 -5.30
CA ARG A 149 -10.72 31.10 -6.58
C ARG A 149 -9.99 30.15 -7.53
N SER A 150 -10.75 29.53 -8.41
CA SER A 150 -10.21 28.74 -9.52
C SER A 150 -11.20 28.65 -10.68
N ASP A 151 -10.65 28.64 -11.89
CA ASP A 151 -11.34 28.21 -13.09
C ASP A 151 -11.16 26.72 -13.31
N LEU A 152 -12.17 26.07 -13.90
CA LEU A 152 -11.97 24.74 -14.45
C LEU A 152 -10.89 24.80 -15.53
N ASN A 153 -9.93 23.90 -15.45
CA ASN A 153 -8.93 23.75 -16.49
C ASN A 153 -8.56 22.28 -16.67
N VAL A 154 -8.72 21.78 -17.90
CA VAL A 154 -8.20 20.48 -18.30
C VAL A 154 -6.77 20.63 -18.78
N THR A 155 -5.82 20.08 -18.04
CA THR A 155 -4.42 20.11 -18.44
C THR A 155 -4.21 19.19 -19.65
N PRO A 156 -3.59 19.65 -20.75
CA PRO A 156 -3.29 18.78 -21.87
C PRO A 156 -2.27 17.71 -21.47
N GLY A 157 -2.25 16.57 -22.18
CA GLY A 157 -1.20 15.56 -22.04
C GLY A 157 -1.60 14.26 -21.34
N PHE A 158 -2.88 13.99 -21.11
CA PHE A 158 -3.32 12.64 -20.78
C PHE A 158 -2.95 11.66 -21.91
N VAL A 159 -2.31 10.56 -21.55
CA VAL A 159 -2.00 9.45 -22.48
C VAL A 159 -2.87 8.25 -22.16
N GLU A 160 -3.14 7.40 -23.15
CA GLU A 160 -3.96 6.20 -22.93
C GLU A 160 -3.28 5.23 -21.95
N GLY A 161 -4.04 4.72 -20.97
CA GLY A 161 -3.59 3.76 -19.97
C GLY A 161 -4.29 3.89 -18.62
N ALA A 162 -3.90 3.05 -17.65
CA ALA A 162 -4.56 2.93 -16.35
C ALA A 162 -3.74 3.51 -15.17
N SER A 163 -2.61 4.18 -15.43
CA SER A 163 -1.73 4.75 -14.41
C SER A 163 -2.07 6.22 -14.11
N ALA A 164 -1.45 6.81 -13.09
CA ALA A 164 -1.55 8.25 -12.83
C ALA A 164 -1.08 9.07 -14.05
N GLY A 165 -1.83 10.11 -14.41
CA GLY A 165 -1.59 10.94 -15.59
C GLY A 165 -2.10 10.32 -16.90
N GLN A 166 -2.81 9.19 -16.83
CA GLN A 166 -3.35 8.48 -17.98
C GLN A 166 -4.89 8.48 -17.97
N PHE A 167 -5.48 8.15 -19.12
CA PHE A 167 -6.92 7.93 -19.26
C PHE A 167 -7.23 6.56 -19.86
N GLN A 168 -8.35 5.96 -19.48
CA GLN A 168 -8.80 4.67 -19.99
C GLN A 168 -10.26 4.76 -20.43
N VAL A 169 -10.54 4.24 -21.62
CA VAL A 169 -11.90 4.02 -22.13
C VAL A 169 -12.24 2.55 -21.98
N THR A 170 -13.40 2.26 -21.39
CA THR A 170 -13.92 0.90 -21.18
C THR A 170 -15.31 0.82 -21.80
N ILE A 171 -15.54 -0.15 -22.67
CA ILE A 171 -16.83 -0.38 -23.35
C ILE A 171 -17.31 -1.78 -22.98
N GLY A 172 -18.51 -1.90 -22.43
CA GLY A 172 -19.08 -3.19 -22.00
C GLY A 172 -18.24 -3.89 -20.92
N GLY A 173 -17.48 -3.14 -20.12
CA GLY A 173 -16.54 -3.68 -19.13
C GLY A 173 -15.18 -4.10 -19.69
N VAL A 174 -14.92 -3.89 -20.99
CA VAL A 174 -13.65 -4.22 -21.64
C VAL A 174 -12.87 -2.95 -21.95
N ALA A 175 -11.65 -2.86 -21.43
CA ALA A 175 -10.73 -1.77 -21.74
C ALA A 175 -10.42 -1.73 -23.24
N GLN A 176 -10.48 -0.52 -23.80
CA GLN A 176 -10.20 -0.25 -25.20
C GLN A 176 -8.76 0.25 -25.36
N THR A 177 -8.28 0.24 -26.60
CA THR A 177 -6.95 0.74 -26.99
C THR A 177 -7.07 1.60 -28.25
N GLY A 178 -6.07 2.45 -28.51
CA GLY A 178 -6.02 3.29 -29.70
C GLY A 178 -6.79 4.60 -29.55
N TRP A 179 -7.13 4.99 -28.32
CA TRP A 179 -7.73 6.30 -28.06
C TRP A 179 -6.66 7.38 -27.94
N GLU A 180 -6.87 8.48 -28.65
CA GLU A 180 -6.06 9.70 -28.55
C GLU A 180 -6.83 10.76 -27.78
N PHE A 181 -6.12 11.53 -26.96
CA PHE A 181 -6.70 12.61 -26.16
C PHE A 181 -6.29 13.98 -26.68
N ALA A 182 -7.26 14.89 -26.76
CA ALA A 182 -7.02 16.31 -26.94
C ALA A 182 -7.87 17.13 -25.97
N ALA A 183 -7.31 18.24 -25.50
CA ALA A 183 -8.04 19.26 -24.74
C ALA A 183 -7.90 20.61 -25.42
N SER A 184 -9.02 21.33 -25.52
CA SER A 184 -9.05 22.65 -26.12
C SER A 184 -10.06 23.56 -25.43
N ASN A 185 -9.97 24.85 -25.70
CA ASN A 185 -11.02 25.80 -25.37
C ASN A 185 -12.08 25.78 -26.48
N LYS A 186 -13.32 25.44 -26.12
CA LYS A 186 -14.51 25.54 -26.98
C LYS A 186 -15.64 26.26 -26.23
N GLU A 187 -15.34 27.39 -25.62
CA GLU A 187 -16.34 28.32 -25.12
C GLU A 187 -17.03 29.04 -26.28
N ASP A 188 -18.36 29.21 -26.19
CA ASP A 188 -19.15 29.83 -27.23
C ASP A 188 -18.82 31.31 -27.36
N GLN A 189 -18.44 31.73 -28.57
CA GLN A 189 -17.87 33.06 -28.78
C GLN A 189 -18.87 34.19 -28.54
N ASP A 190 -20.16 33.89 -28.64
CA ASP A 190 -21.28 34.82 -28.49
C ASP A 190 -22.03 34.61 -27.16
N HIS A 191 -21.39 33.98 -26.16
CA HIS A 191 -21.90 33.92 -24.79
C HIS A 191 -21.92 35.33 -24.16
N THR A 192 -22.95 35.64 -23.36
CA THR A 192 -23.17 36.98 -22.79
C THR A 192 -22.27 37.31 -21.60
N GLU A 193 -21.74 36.29 -20.92
CA GLU A 193 -20.82 36.42 -19.79
C GLU A 193 -19.36 36.10 -20.15
N ALA A 194 -18.44 36.47 -19.25
CA ALA A 194 -16.99 36.32 -19.38
C ALA A 194 -16.51 34.90 -19.67
N LYS A 195 -15.74 34.70 -20.74
CA LYS A 195 -15.10 33.41 -21.02
C LYS A 195 -13.89 33.15 -20.11
N SER A 196 -13.52 31.90 -19.89
CA SER A 196 -12.36 31.50 -19.09
C SER A 196 -11.06 31.61 -19.84
N GLY A 197 -11.09 31.35 -21.14
CA GLY A 197 -9.85 31.15 -21.88
C GLY A 197 -9.16 29.82 -21.56
N LYS A 198 -9.73 28.99 -20.68
CA LYS A 198 -9.18 27.69 -20.26
C LYS A 198 -9.74 26.55 -21.11
N ASN A 199 -9.03 25.43 -21.12
CA ASN A 199 -9.53 24.24 -21.78
C ASN A 199 -10.75 23.70 -21.01
N ASN A 200 -11.89 23.69 -21.69
CA ASN A 200 -13.18 23.21 -21.18
C ASN A 200 -13.80 22.14 -22.09
N TYR A 201 -13.03 21.62 -23.03
CA TYR A 201 -13.49 20.63 -23.99
C TYR A 201 -12.46 19.53 -24.17
N ILE A 202 -12.86 18.30 -23.90
CA ILE A 202 -12.08 17.09 -24.14
C ILE A 202 -12.63 16.42 -25.40
N THR A 203 -11.72 15.99 -26.26
CA THR A 203 -11.98 15.13 -27.42
C THR A 203 -11.16 13.87 -27.26
N LEU A 204 -11.82 12.71 -27.39
CA LEU A 204 -11.15 11.43 -27.55
C LEU A 204 -11.50 10.87 -28.93
N THR A 205 -10.50 10.44 -29.69
CA THR A 205 -10.66 9.86 -31.03
C THR A 205 -10.03 8.47 -31.06
N ASN A 206 -10.61 7.55 -31.83
CA ASN A 206 -10.05 6.23 -32.06
C ASN A 206 -10.05 5.94 -33.56
N ASP A 207 -8.86 5.89 -34.15
CA ASP A 207 -8.64 5.64 -35.58
C ASP A 207 -8.56 4.14 -35.91
N THR A 208 -8.42 3.30 -34.88
CA THR A 208 -8.49 1.84 -34.98
C THR A 208 -9.94 1.32 -34.91
N ALA A 209 -10.15 0.04 -35.21
CA ALA A 209 -11.50 -0.57 -35.27
C ALA A 209 -12.18 -0.54 -33.89
N ALA A 210 -12.88 0.55 -33.58
CA ALA A 210 -13.57 0.71 -32.32
C ALA A 210 -14.67 -0.35 -32.12
N THR A 211 -14.93 -0.70 -30.86
CA THR A 211 -15.87 -1.75 -30.51
C THR A 211 -17.30 -1.36 -30.89
N PRO A 212 -18.03 -2.18 -31.66
CA PRO A 212 -19.45 -2.00 -31.89
C PRO A 212 -20.21 -2.05 -30.56
N THR A 213 -21.05 -1.07 -30.32
CA THR A 213 -21.95 -1.01 -29.17
C THR A 213 -23.37 -1.32 -29.61
N THR A 214 -24.10 -2.06 -28.79
CA THR A 214 -25.55 -2.17 -28.89
C THR A 214 -26.21 -1.23 -27.89
N GLY A 215 -27.46 -0.85 -28.13
CA GLY A 215 -28.26 -0.08 -27.16
C GLY A 215 -28.18 -0.68 -25.75
N GLY A 216 -27.90 0.17 -24.75
CA GLY A 216 -27.70 -0.22 -23.35
C GLY A 216 -26.26 -0.57 -22.96
N THR A 217 -25.31 -0.61 -23.92
CA THR A 217 -23.89 -0.86 -23.61
C THR A 217 -23.34 0.27 -22.73
N GLN A 218 -22.70 -0.10 -21.62
CA GLN A 218 -22.05 0.85 -20.72
C GLN A 218 -20.70 1.28 -21.29
N VAL A 219 -20.45 2.58 -21.30
CA VAL A 219 -19.16 3.20 -21.58
C VAL A 219 -18.68 3.88 -20.30
N GLU A 220 -17.44 3.62 -19.93
CA GLU A 220 -16.75 4.30 -18.83
C GLU A 220 -15.48 4.95 -19.37
N VAL A 221 -15.25 6.21 -18.99
CA VAL A 221 -14.02 6.94 -19.30
C VAL A 221 -13.45 7.47 -18.00
N THR A 222 -12.26 6.98 -17.64
CA THR A 222 -11.59 7.35 -16.39
C THR A 222 -10.32 8.15 -16.68
N PHE A 223 -10.23 9.35 -16.13
CA PHE A 223 -9.05 10.21 -16.12
C PHE A 223 -8.38 10.15 -14.75
N LYS A 224 -7.19 9.57 -14.66
CA LYS A 224 -6.45 9.48 -13.39
C LYS A 224 -5.47 10.63 -13.28
N ALA A 225 -5.67 11.52 -12.32
CA ALA A 225 -4.76 12.64 -12.10
C ALA A 225 -3.35 12.17 -11.68
N SER A 226 -2.37 12.99 -12.03
CA SER A 226 -1.00 12.95 -11.53
C SER A 226 -0.59 14.35 -11.10
N GLU A 227 0.65 14.49 -10.64
CA GLU A 227 1.18 15.79 -10.24
C GLU A 227 1.33 16.78 -11.41
N SER A 228 1.40 16.31 -12.66
CA SER A 228 1.64 17.12 -13.86
C SER A 228 0.48 17.11 -14.87
N VAL A 229 -0.36 16.07 -14.85
CA VAL A 229 -1.51 15.90 -15.76
C VAL A 229 -2.75 15.65 -14.92
N TYR A 230 -3.69 16.59 -14.95
CA TYR A 230 -4.87 16.61 -14.08
C TYR A 230 -5.96 17.54 -14.64
N ILE A 231 -7.14 17.46 -14.05
CA ILE A 231 -8.22 18.43 -14.20
C ILE A 231 -8.25 19.27 -12.93
N THR A 232 -8.41 20.60 -13.04
CA THR A 232 -8.63 21.46 -11.88
C THR A 232 -10.12 21.71 -11.73
N ASN A 233 -10.67 21.49 -10.53
CA ASN A 233 -12.06 21.81 -10.24
C ASN A 233 -12.29 23.34 -10.28
N PRO A 234 -13.50 23.81 -10.65
CA PRO A 234 -13.83 25.22 -10.45
C PRO A 234 -13.84 25.58 -8.95
N GLY A 235 -13.72 26.88 -8.65
CA GLY A 235 -13.59 27.36 -7.27
C GLY A 235 -14.90 27.37 -6.49
N ALA A 236 -16.03 27.30 -7.18
CA ALA A 236 -17.36 27.27 -6.60
C ALA A 236 -18.38 26.67 -7.58
N ASP A 237 -19.56 26.37 -7.02
CA ASP A 237 -20.78 25.97 -7.73
C ASP A 237 -20.74 24.61 -8.45
N ALA A 238 -21.92 24.15 -8.85
CA ALA A 238 -22.06 23.00 -9.72
C ALA A 238 -21.71 23.37 -11.17
N PHE A 239 -21.23 22.40 -11.92
CA PHE A 239 -21.00 22.52 -13.35
C PHE A 239 -21.65 21.37 -14.12
N PHE A 240 -21.90 21.60 -15.40
CA PHE A 240 -22.51 20.64 -16.29
C PHE A 240 -21.47 20.14 -17.29
N VAL A 241 -21.56 18.86 -17.63
CA VAL A 241 -20.76 18.29 -18.72
C VAL A 241 -21.70 17.77 -19.79
N LYS A 242 -21.57 18.29 -21.01
CA LYS A 242 -22.24 17.79 -22.20
C LYS A 242 -21.39 16.67 -22.80
N LEU A 243 -21.98 15.49 -22.96
CA LEU A 243 -21.33 14.30 -23.48
C LEU A 243 -21.92 13.96 -24.85
N ASN A 244 -21.07 13.72 -25.84
CA ASN A 244 -21.51 13.22 -27.14
C ASN A 244 -20.61 12.09 -27.63
N THR A 245 -21.21 11.11 -28.28
CA THR A 245 -20.54 9.99 -28.95
C THR A 245 -20.65 10.16 -30.47
N TYR A 246 -19.61 9.78 -31.21
CA TYR A 246 -19.54 9.91 -32.66
C TYR A 246 -19.08 8.61 -33.31
N ASN A 247 -19.53 8.35 -34.54
CA ASN A 247 -19.11 7.22 -35.36
C ASN A 247 -17.94 7.54 -36.30
N SER A 248 -17.36 8.74 -36.18
CA SER A 248 -16.23 9.23 -36.95
C SER A 248 -15.08 9.62 -36.02
N GLU A 249 -13.86 9.29 -36.42
CA GLU A 249 -12.62 9.74 -35.79
C GLU A 249 -12.24 11.17 -36.23
N ASP A 250 -12.81 11.70 -37.31
CA ASP A 250 -12.53 13.06 -37.78
C ASP A 250 -13.20 14.08 -36.86
N THR A 251 -12.38 14.89 -36.17
CA THR A 251 -12.85 15.94 -35.27
C THR A 251 -13.71 17.02 -35.97
N LEU A 252 -13.63 17.15 -37.29
CA LEU A 252 -14.51 18.03 -38.07
C LEU A 252 -15.96 17.53 -38.10
N ASP A 253 -16.16 16.22 -37.95
CA ASP A 253 -17.48 15.58 -37.89
C ASP A 253 -18.08 15.60 -36.47
N HIS A 254 -17.31 16.04 -35.46
CA HIS A 254 -17.73 16.07 -34.05
C HIS A 254 -18.65 17.26 -33.75
N ILE A 255 -19.70 17.38 -34.55
CA ILE A 255 -20.72 18.43 -34.46
C ILE A 255 -21.94 17.82 -33.77
N PRO A 256 -22.34 18.29 -32.57
CA PRO A 256 -23.55 17.82 -31.91
C PRO A 256 -24.78 17.95 -32.82
N GLY A 257 -25.55 16.87 -32.98
CA GLY A 257 -26.69 16.79 -33.90
C GLY A 257 -26.32 16.61 -35.38
N GLY A 258 -25.04 16.50 -35.73
CA GLY A 258 -24.58 16.16 -37.07
C GLY A 258 -24.77 14.68 -37.42
N SER A 259 -24.59 14.32 -38.68
CA SER A 259 -24.79 12.94 -39.18
C SER A 259 -23.86 11.89 -38.56
N ALA A 260 -22.71 12.30 -38.02
CA ALA A 260 -21.78 11.42 -37.35
C ALA A 260 -22.07 11.24 -35.85
N ASN A 261 -22.98 12.04 -35.29
CA ASN A 261 -23.31 11.98 -33.86
C ASN A 261 -24.24 10.77 -33.61
N ILE A 262 -23.84 9.89 -32.69
CA ILE A 262 -24.58 8.69 -32.32
C ILE A 262 -25.60 9.04 -31.23
N ASP A 263 -25.10 9.43 -30.05
CA ASP A 263 -25.91 9.80 -28.89
C ASP A 263 -25.37 11.08 -28.24
N GLY A 264 -26.22 11.72 -27.44
CA GLY A 264 -25.88 12.91 -26.66
C GLY A 264 -26.56 12.95 -25.28
N GLY A 265 -25.94 13.64 -24.32
CA GLY A 265 -26.51 13.81 -22.99
C GLY A 265 -25.80 14.86 -22.14
N VAL A 266 -26.40 15.24 -21.01
CA VAL A 266 -25.83 16.24 -20.09
C VAL A 266 -25.88 15.73 -18.65
N THR A 267 -24.72 15.63 -18.01
CA THR A 267 -24.60 15.31 -16.58
C THR A 267 -24.19 16.54 -15.77
N VAL A 268 -24.34 16.47 -14.45
CA VAL A 268 -23.99 17.54 -13.51
C VAL A 268 -23.03 16.99 -12.46
N ALA A 269 -22.03 17.78 -12.09
CA ALA A 269 -21.20 17.54 -10.92
C ALA A 269 -21.25 18.75 -10.00
N ASN A 270 -21.14 18.50 -8.69
CA ASN A 270 -21.15 19.54 -7.69
C ASN A 270 -19.77 19.63 -7.02
N VAL A 271 -19.20 20.83 -7.00
CA VAL A 271 -18.03 21.13 -6.18
C VAL A 271 -18.55 21.64 -4.85
N MET A 272 -18.18 20.97 -3.76
CA MET A 272 -18.67 21.30 -2.43
C MET A 272 -17.50 21.70 -1.54
N THR A 273 -17.65 22.80 -0.81
CA THR A 273 -16.69 23.20 0.24
C THR A 273 -16.66 22.19 1.39
N ASP A 274 -17.77 21.48 1.61
CA ASP A 274 -18.00 20.62 2.78
C ASP A 274 -17.97 19.15 2.38
N SER A 275 -16.76 18.61 2.16
CA SER A 275 -16.56 17.17 1.97
C SER A 275 -16.12 16.50 3.26
N ILE A 276 -16.55 15.25 3.49
CA ILE A 276 -16.07 14.46 4.64
C ILE A 276 -14.71 13.90 4.27
N HIS A 277 -13.66 14.52 4.80
CA HIS A 277 -12.30 14.04 4.66
C HIS A 277 -11.87 13.28 5.92
N ILE A 278 -11.49 12.01 5.74
CA ILE A 278 -10.94 11.17 6.81
C ILE A 278 -9.45 10.98 6.55
N THR A 279 -8.63 11.43 7.48
CA THR A 279 -7.18 11.17 7.51
C THR A 279 -6.83 10.34 8.74
N THR A 280 -5.94 9.37 8.58
CA THR A 280 -5.36 8.61 9.69
C THR A 280 -3.85 8.53 9.53
N LYS A 281 -3.14 8.43 10.66
CA LYS A 281 -1.69 8.21 10.71
C LYS A 281 -1.44 6.82 11.26
N VAL A 282 -0.57 6.06 10.62
CA VAL A 282 -0.12 4.75 11.12
C VAL A 282 1.19 4.96 11.87
N LEU A 283 1.24 4.50 13.12
CA LEU A 283 2.47 4.52 13.92
C LEU A 283 3.40 3.39 13.47
N GLU A 284 4.71 3.64 13.44
CA GLU A 284 5.69 2.59 13.27
C GLU A 284 5.73 1.68 14.52
N THR A 285 5.75 0.37 14.31
CA THR A 285 5.75 -0.66 15.35
C THR A 285 6.79 -1.72 15.02
N MET A 286 7.57 -2.11 16.03
CA MET A 286 8.50 -3.22 15.97
C MET A 286 8.46 -4.01 17.28
N ALA A 287 8.38 -5.33 17.18
CA ALA A 287 8.47 -6.24 18.31
C ALA A 287 9.57 -7.27 18.04
N PHE A 288 10.51 -7.38 18.97
CA PHE A 288 11.63 -8.32 18.88
C PHE A 288 11.80 -9.08 20.18
N SER A 289 11.96 -10.40 20.09
CA SER A 289 12.14 -11.29 21.26
C SER A 289 13.16 -12.37 20.97
N VAL A 290 13.91 -12.78 22.00
CA VAL A 290 14.89 -13.87 21.97
C VAL A 290 14.72 -14.71 23.22
N GLY A 291 14.84 -16.03 23.09
CA GLY A 291 14.65 -16.96 24.19
C GLY A 291 15.31 -18.32 23.96
N THR A 292 15.36 -19.13 25.02
CA THR A 292 15.91 -20.49 25.00
C THR A 292 14.88 -21.55 24.62
N ARG A 293 13.58 -21.20 24.63
CA ARG A 293 12.49 -22.11 24.30
C ARG A 293 11.52 -21.48 23.33
N ASN A 294 11.22 -22.18 22.24
CA ASN A 294 10.21 -21.73 21.31
C ASN A 294 8.81 -22.02 21.88
N ARG A 295 7.91 -21.05 21.71
CA ARG A 295 6.53 -21.16 22.18
C ARG A 295 5.68 -22.08 21.30
N ASP A 296 6.12 -22.32 20.06
CA ASP A 296 5.36 -23.05 19.05
C ASP A 296 5.52 -24.59 19.17
N THR A 297 6.52 -25.06 19.93
CA THR A 297 6.77 -26.48 20.20
C THR A 297 6.16 -27.00 21.49
N VAL A 298 5.45 -26.16 22.26
CA VAL A 298 4.97 -26.52 23.60
C VAL A 298 3.47 -26.37 23.74
N THR A 299 2.81 -27.40 24.27
CA THR A 299 1.38 -27.32 24.58
C THR A 299 1.24 -26.58 25.91
N LEU A 300 0.59 -25.41 25.90
CA LEU A 300 0.16 -24.74 27.12
C LEU A 300 -1.04 -25.49 27.69
N ASN A 301 -0.79 -26.53 28.49
CA ASN A 301 -1.87 -27.27 29.16
C ASN A 301 -2.33 -26.52 30.41
N CYS A 302 -3.39 -25.70 30.29
CA CYS A 302 -3.87 -24.84 31.36
C CYS A 302 -4.87 -25.45 32.35
N ALA A 303 -4.95 -26.79 32.43
CA ALA A 303 -5.89 -27.47 33.30
C ALA A 303 -5.33 -27.67 34.73
N GLY A 304 -6.01 -27.09 35.74
CA GLY A 304 -5.79 -27.41 37.17
C GLY A 304 -4.83 -26.50 37.96
N TYR A 305 -4.68 -25.23 37.60
CA TYR A 305 -3.65 -24.36 38.18
C TYR A 305 -3.95 -23.74 39.56
N THR A 306 -2.93 -23.74 40.44
CA THR A 306 -2.96 -23.15 41.79
C THR A 306 -1.86 -22.11 42.07
N GLY A 307 -1.12 -21.64 41.05
CA GLY A 307 -0.35 -20.38 41.09
C GLY A 307 1.01 -20.39 41.81
N THR A 308 1.97 -21.24 41.43
CA THR A 308 3.36 -21.10 41.91
C THR A 308 4.22 -20.18 40.99
N PRO A 309 5.30 -19.55 41.49
CA PRO A 309 6.09 -18.54 40.75
C PRO A 309 6.75 -19.04 39.45
N GLN A 310 7.19 -20.29 39.39
CA GLN A 310 7.74 -20.91 38.17
C GLN A 310 6.72 -20.94 37.02
N GLN A 311 5.42 -20.89 37.32
CA GLN A 311 4.33 -21.15 36.37
C GLN A 311 3.75 -19.87 35.76
N ILE A 312 4.14 -18.69 36.26
CA ILE A 312 3.93 -17.39 35.60
C ILE A 312 4.93 -17.22 34.44
N ALA A 313 6.13 -17.82 34.56
CA ALA A 313 7.17 -17.78 33.53
C ALA A 313 6.79 -18.54 32.24
N ASP A 314 5.85 -19.49 32.32
CA ASP A 314 5.35 -20.26 31.17
C ASP A 314 4.22 -19.54 30.38
N GLY A 315 3.75 -18.37 30.84
CA GLY A 315 2.82 -17.52 30.10
C GLY A 315 1.32 -17.75 30.32
N CYS A 316 0.94 -18.48 31.37
CA CYS A 316 -0.45 -18.82 31.70
C CYS A 316 -1.18 -17.75 32.54
N LEU A 317 -1.15 -16.48 32.11
CA LEU A 317 -1.78 -15.40 32.87
C LEU A 317 -3.31 -15.42 32.73
N GLY A 318 -3.99 -15.88 33.79
CA GLY A 318 -5.33 -15.38 34.16
C GLY A 318 -6.56 -16.19 33.75
N VAL A 319 -6.46 -17.47 33.37
CA VAL A 319 -7.63 -18.21 32.87
C VAL A 319 -7.59 -19.70 33.22
N SER A 320 -8.66 -20.17 33.87
CA SER A 320 -8.78 -21.55 34.35
C SER A 320 -9.34 -22.48 33.26
N GLY A 321 -8.58 -23.53 32.90
CA GLY A 321 -9.17 -24.78 32.39
C GLY A 321 -9.30 -24.98 30.87
N GLY A 322 -8.27 -24.64 30.07
CA GLY A 322 -8.27 -24.94 28.63
C GLY A 322 -6.88 -25.18 28.04
N SER A 323 -6.78 -25.83 26.87
CA SER A 323 -5.55 -25.88 26.08
C SER A 323 -5.39 -24.53 25.37
N TYR A 324 -4.27 -23.82 25.59
CA TYR A 324 -3.98 -22.57 24.90
C TYR A 324 -3.16 -22.82 23.64
N THR A 325 -3.58 -22.20 22.53
CA THR A 325 -2.77 -22.09 21.31
C THR A 325 -2.13 -20.70 21.33
N HIS A 326 -0.81 -20.60 21.14
CA HIS A 326 -0.11 -19.31 21.10
C HIS A 326 -0.54 -18.52 19.85
N GLY A 327 -0.44 -17.19 19.92
CA GLY A 327 -0.63 -16.33 18.77
C GLY A 327 0.46 -16.50 17.69
N PRO A 328 0.20 -16.04 16.45
CA PRO A 328 1.13 -16.15 15.33
C PRO A 328 2.50 -15.49 15.57
N CYS A 329 2.55 -14.45 16.40
CA CYS A 329 3.74 -13.65 16.68
C CYS A 329 4.03 -13.46 18.17
N ASP A 330 3.58 -14.39 18.99
CA ASP A 330 3.83 -14.34 20.43
C ASP A 330 5.34 -14.45 20.73
N ALA A 331 5.83 -13.62 21.65
CA ALA A 331 7.25 -13.58 22.02
C ALA A 331 7.81 -14.97 22.40
N VAL A 332 9.09 -15.19 22.07
CA VAL A 332 9.84 -16.39 22.47
C VAL A 332 9.97 -16.44 23.99
N GLN A 333 9.92 -17.64 24.58
CA GLN A 333 9.99 -17.82 26.02
C GLN A 333 11.43 -17.69 26.54
N ASN A 334 11.58 -16.91 27.60
CA ASN A 334 12.80 -16.78 28.36
C ASN A 334 12.71 -17.65 29.62
N ILE A 335 13.42 -18.78 29.63
CA ILE A 335 13.44 -19.73 30.74
C ILE A 335 14.84 -19.75 31.34
N ASN A 336 14.92 -19.94 32.66
CA ASN A 336 16.19 -20.01 33.40
C ASN A 336 17.10 -18.79 33.16
N ASN A 337 16.52 -17.58 33.17
CA ASN A 337 17.23 -16.32 32.88
C ASN A 337 17.95 -16.31 31.52
N ASN A 338 17.35 -16.96 30.52
CA ASN A 338 17.87 -17.10 29.16
C ASN A 338 19.22 -17.81 29.08
N ARG A 339 19.51 -18.68 30.06
CA ARG A 339 20.77 -19.41 30.14
C ARG A 339 20.72 -20.68 29.30
N LEU A 340 21.75 -20.86 28.47
CA LEU A 340 22.03 -22.12 27.77
C LEU A 340 23.25 -22.79 28.42
N ASN A 341 23.19 -24.11 28.58
CA ASN A 341 24.30 -24.92 29.09
C ASN A 341 24.88 -25.76 27.96
N LEU A 342 26.13 -25.49 27.59
CA LEU A 342 26.82 -26.12 26.48
C LEU A 342 27.83 -27.16 27.00
N GLY A 343 27.67 -28.43 26.61
CA GLY A 343 28.56 -29.53 27.01
C GLY A 343 27.79 -30.80 27.37
N ASP A 344 28.48 -31.81 27.91
CA ASP A 344 27.87 -33.09 28.29
C ASP A 344 26.96 -32.96 29.51
N PRO A 345 25.64 -33.17 29.40
CA PRO A 345 24.73 -33.12 30.55
C PRO A 345 25.09 -34.11 31.67
N ASN A 346 25.73 -35.23 31.34
CA ASN A 346 26.16 -36.24 32.33
C ASN A 346 27.48 -35.87 33.04
N ALA A 347 28.20 -34.88 32.52
CA ALA A 347 29.45 -34.37 33.08
C ALA A 347 29.35 -32.87 33.39
N GLU A 348 28.25 -32.45 34.03
CA GLU A 348 28.01 -31.07 34.46
C GLU A 348 28.09 -30.02 33.33
N TYR A 349 27.75 -30.42 32.10
CA TYR A 349 27.91 -29.63 30.88
C TYR A 349 29.36 -29.25 30.59
N SER A 350 30.29 -30.17 30.84
CA SER A 350 31.70 -30.00 30.48
C SER A 350 31.95 -30.27 28.99
N LEU A 351 32.89 -29.55 28.41
CA LEU A 351 33.42 -29.83 27.07
C LEU A 351 34.52 -30.88 27.15
N GLU A 352 34.62 -31.75 26.13
CA GLU A 352 35.66 -32.76 26.01
C GLU A 352 36.42 -32.59 24.70
N THR A 353 37.71 -32.92 24.67
CA THR A 353 38.57 -32.65 23.52
C THR A 353 38.18 -33.43 22.27
N GLY A 354 37.61 -34.62 22.40
CA GLY A 354 37.28 -35.50 21.27
C GLY A 354 35.93 -35.23 20.61
N LYS A 355 35.13 -34.27 21.11
CA LYS A 355 33.73 -34.13 20.71
C LYS A 355 33.26 -32.69 20.68
N ALA A 356 32.46 -32.39 19.67
CA ALA A 356 31.76 -31.12 19.56
C ALA A 356 30.39 -31.16 20.23
N TRP A 357 30.11 -30.13 21.01
CA TRP A 357 28.83 -29.91 21.68
C TRP A 357 28.11 -28.71 21.07
N SER A 358 26.77 -28.74 21.06
CA SER A 358 25.97 -27.62 20.55
C SER A 358 24.68 -27.41 21.33
N VAL A 359 24.16 -26.18 21.34
CA VAL A 359 22.88 -25.79 21.97
C VAL A 359 22.11 -24.81 21.08
N TYR A 360 20.84 -24.57 21.38
CA TYR A 360 19.94 -23.77 20.54
C TYR A 360 19.31 -22.58 21.27
N SER A 361 19.08 -21.48 20.55
CA SER A 361 18.17 -20.40 20.94
C SER A 361 17.20 -20.06 19.81
N TYR A 362 16.20 -19.25 20.14
CA TYR A 362 15.14 -18.86 19.22
C TYR A 362 14.89 -17.35 19.32
N TRP A 363 14.37 -16.77 18.25
CA TRP A 363 14.05 -15.36 18.15
C TRP A 363 12.80 -15.15 17.30
N ARG A 364 12.06 -14.08 17.59
CA ARG A 364 10.83 -13.69 16.88
C ARG A 364 10.81 -12.19 16.63
N LEU A 365 10.46 -11.79 15.40
CA LEU A 365 10.46 -10.42 14.93
C LEU A 365 9.15 -10.09 14.20
N SER A 366 8.58 -8.91 14.48
CA SER A 366 7.57 -8.27 13.64
C SER A 366 7.86 -6.77 13.50
N SER A 367 7.57 -6.21 12.32
CA SER A 367 7.74 -4.79 12.00
C SER A 367 6.76 -4.39 10.89
N ASN A 368 6.17 -3.20 10.98
CA ASN A 368 5.39 -2.61 9.89
C ASN A 368 6.21 -1.64 9.01
N SER A 369 7.54 -1.66 9.09
CA SER A 369 8.37 -0.83 8.22
C SER A 369 8.38 -1.37 6.79
N SER A 370 8.15 -0.49 5.81
CA SER A 370 8.11 -0.86 4.39
C SER A 370 9.48 -1.26 3.84
N GLY A 371 10.57 -0.73 4.40
CA GLY A 371 11.93 -1.15 4.07
C GLY A 371 12.34 -2.45 4.77
N GLY A 372 11.48 -3.07 5.60
CA GLY A 372 11.82 -4.26 6.37
C GLY A 372 12.68 -3.97 7.61
N ALA A 373 13.57 -4.89 7.96
CA ALA A 373 14.39 -4.80 9.18
C ALA A 373 15.70 -5.60 9.06
N THR A 374 16.70 -5.19 9.85
CA THR A 374 17.99 -5.89 10.01
C THR A 374 18.15 -6.38 11.44
N VAL A 375 18.68 -7.59 11.61
CA VAL A 375 19.05 -8.13 12.92
C VAL A 375 20.54 -8.35 13.02
N TYR A 376 21.06 -7.98 14.19
CA TYR A 376 22.46 -7.99 14.55
C TYR A 376 22.69 -8.83 15.81
N TYR A 377 23.93 -9.28 16.01
CA TYR A 377 24.42 -9.70 17.33
C TYR A 377 25.66 -8.92 17.77
N SER A 378 25.91 -8.93 19.07
CA SER A 378 27.12 -8.40 19.70
C SER A 378 27.45 -9.22 20.95
N GLY A 379 28.69 -9.70 21.06
CA GLY A 379 29.15 -10.46 22.23
C GLY A 379 30.62 -10.81 22.17
N ASN A 380 31.14 -11.35 23.27
CA ASN A 380 32.48 -11.94 23.33
C ASN A 380 32.42 -13.45 23.08
N THR A 381 33.55 -14.09 22.83
CA THR A 381 33.66 -15.55 22.88
C THR A 381 33.54 -16.08 24.32
N LEU A 382 33.54 -17.41 24.49
CA LEU A 382 33.57 -18.07 25.78
C LEU A 382 34.86 -17.74 26.54
N ALA A 383 34.74 -17.15 27.72
CA ALA A 383 35.87 -16.71 28.55
C ALA A 383 35.75 -17.22 29.99
N ASN A 384 36.88 -17.57 30.61
CA ASN A 384 36.95 -17.94 32.03
C ASN A 384 37.23 -16.72 32.93
N THR A 385 37.27 -16.95 34.25
CA THR A 385 37.44 -15.88 35.25
C THR A 385 38.87 -15.31 35.33
N VAL A 386 39.85 -15.98 34.75
CA VAL A 386 41.26 -15.53 34.72
C VAL A 386 41.65 -14.92 33.37
N GLY A 387 40.73 -14.88 32.41
CA GLY A 387 40.89 -14.21 31.12
C GLY A 387 41.30 -15.12 29.96
N ASP A 388 41.35 -16.44 30.17
CA ASP A 388 41.52 -17.38 29.05
C ASP A 388 40.21 -17.45 28.26
N GLU A 389 40.34 -17.56 26.94
CA GLU A 389 39.22 -17.52 26.01
C GLU A 389 39.32 -18.67 25.02
N ILE A 390 38.17 -19.26 24.69
CA ILE A 390 38.08 -20.19 23.54
C ILE A 390 38.10 -19.36 22.26
N ALA A 391 38.96 -19.73 21.32
CA ALA A 391 39.09 -19.03 20.04
C ALA A 391 37.74 -18.86 19.31
N ASP A 392 37.51 -17.68 18.76
CA ASP A 392 36.35 -17.42 17.91
C ASP A 392 36.51 -18.03 16.52
N MET A 393 35.42 -18.04 15.75
CA MET A 393 35.39 -18.49 14.36
C MET A 393 35.15 -17.30 13.43
N PRO A 394 36.14 -16.41 13.20
CA PRO A 394 35.92 -15.13 12.50
C PRO A 394 35.51 -15.33 11.03
N THR A 395 35.78 -16.49 10.46
CA THR A 395 35.31 -16.93 9.15
C THR A 395 34.44 -18.17 9.29
N LYS A 396 33.43 -18.30 8.42
CA LYS A 396 32.59 -19.49 8.36
C LYS A 396 33.45 -20.75 8.18
N ALA A 397 33.35 -21.68 9.12
CA ALA A 397 34.11 -22.92 9.10
C ALA A 397 33.33 -24.07 9.77
N THR A 398 33.71 -25.31 9.47
CA THR A 398 33.14 -26.47 10.14
C THR A 398 33.71 -26.65 11.55
N SER A 399 32.93 -27.33 12.40
CA SER A 399 33.39 -27.72 13.73
C SER A 399 34.48 -28.78 13.65
N ASN A 400 35.60 -28.55 14.33
CA ASN A 400 36.78 -29.40 14.38
C ASN A 400 37.13 -29.75 15.85
N PRO A 401 36.58 -30.86 16.38
CA PRO A 401 36.91 -31.35 17.71
C PRO A 401 38.42 -31.47 17.92
N GLY A 402 38.90 -31.12 19.12
CA GLY A 402 40.31 -31.12 19.47
C GLY A 402 41.01 -29.79 19.17
N SER A 403 40.28 -28.80 18.67
CA SER A 403 40.71 -27.40 18.57
C SER A 403 39.77 -26.49 19.34
N GLU A 404 40.26 -25.35 19.81
CA GLU A 404 39.42 -24.32 20.42
C GLU A 404 38.58 -23.63 19.35
N GLN A 405 37.26 -23.69 19.48
CA GLN A 405 36.33 -23.02 18.57
C GLN A 405 35.04 -22.65 19.29
N PHE A 406 34.57 -21.43 19.07
CA PHE A 406 33.22 -21.00 19.42
C PHE A 406 32.54 -20.34 18.21
N GLY A 407 31.33 -20.80 17.91
CA GLY A 407 30.63 -20.42 16.68
C GLY A 407 29.12 -20.35 16.87
N LEU A 408 28.44 -19.55 16.05
CA LEU A 408 26.98 -19.57 15.91
C LEU A 408 26.56 -19.65 14.44
N GLY A 409 25.36 -20.16 14.18
CA GLY A 409 24.79 -20.26 12.84
C GLY A 409 23.32 -20.62 12.84
N PHE A 410 22.62 -20.22 11.77
CA PHE A 410 21.22 -20.53 11.55
C PHE A 410 21.05 -21.97 11.09
N VAL A 411 20.07 -22.63 11.71
CA VAL A 411 19.60 -23.96 11.30
C VAL A 411 18.53 -23.77 10.22
N ALA A 412 18.64 -24.50 9.12
CA ALA A 412 17.61 -24.57 8.07
C ALA A 412 16.45 -25.53 8.43
N PRO A 413 15.24 -25.35 7.87
CA PRO A 413 14.05 -26.12 8.08
C PRO A 413 14.14 -27.18 7.00
N GLU A 414 14.85 -28.24 7.32
CA GLU A 414 14.71 -29.42 6.51
C GLU A 414 13.30 -29.96 6.80
N ALA A 415 12.47 -30.05 5.76
CA ALA A 415 11.21 -30.74 5.82
C ALA A 415 11.45 -32.15 6.40
N GLY A 416 11.04 -32.37 7.63
CA GLY A 416 11.24 -33.64 8.33
C GLY A 416 12.55 -33.82 9.10
N SER A 417 13.30 -32.75 9.42
CA SER A 417 14.41 -32.90 10.38
C SER A 417 13.88 -33.42 11.72
N ALA A 418 14.51 -34.49 12.24
CA ALA A 418 14.12 -35.11 13.50
C ALA A 418 14.22 -34.15 14.70
N GLU A 419 14.90 -33.01 14.57
CA GLU A 419 15.06 -32.01 15.62
C GLU A 419 13.74 -31.30 15.98
N PHE A 420 12.89 -30.98 14.99
CA PHE A 420 11.56 -30.40 15.26
C PHE A 420 10.56 -31.46 15.74
N VAL A 421 10.78 -32.71 15.31
CA VAL A 421 9.99 -33.87 15.71
C VAL A 421 10.31 -34.34 17.14
N ALA A 422 11.51 -34.07 17.66
CA ALA A 422 11.91 -34.45 19.02
C ALA A 422 11.35 -33.49 20.09
N ASP A 423 11.22 -32.20 19.78
CA ASP A 423 10.54 -31.20 20.63
C ASP A 423 9.01 -31.43 20.67
N ARG A 424 8.50 -32.30 19.79
CA ARG A 424 7.10 -32.74 19.66
C ARG A 424 6.78 -33.87 20.65
N THR A 425 6.95 -33.67 21.95
CA THR A 425 6.45 -34.67 22.92
C THR A 425 4.92 -34.71 22.90
N ALA A 426 4.35 -35.76 22.30
CA ALA A 426 2.94 -36.16 22.26
C ALA A 426 1.95 -35.08 21.76
N ALA A 427 1.67 -35.10 20.46
CA ALA A 427 0.80 -34.19 19.74
C ALA A 427 -0.64 -34.05 20.28
N PRO A 428 -1.08 -32.84 20.65
CA PRO A 428 -2.44 -32.36 20.45
C PRO A 428 -2.49 -31.42 19.23
N THR A 429 -3.68 -31.19 18.71
CA THR A 429 -4.02 -30.53 17.43
C THR A 429 -3.70 -29.01 17.33
N GLY A 430 -2.65 -28.52 18.01
CA GLY A 430 -2.33 -27.08 18.12
C GLY A 430 -0.85 -26.71 18.17
N LEU A 431 0.07 -27.65 17.95
CA LEU A 431 1.52 -27.39 17.82
C LEU A 431 1.89 -27.16 16.35
N GLN A 432 2.82 -26.24 16.09
CA GLN A 432 3.31 -25.96 14.73
C GLN A 432 4.79 -26.29 14.60
N ASP A 433 5.17 -26.90 13.47
CA ASP A 433 6.58 -27.04 13.11
C ASP A 433 7.16 -25.63 12.98
N ILE A 434 8.25 -25.36 13.69
CA ILE A 434 8.96 -24.09 13.54
C ILE A 434 9.77 -24.23 12.26
N ASP A 435 9.32 -23.58 11.19
CA ASP A 435 10.16 -23.42 10.01
C ASP A 435 11.28 -22.43 10.34
N SER A 436 12.38 -22.93 10.90
CA SER A 436 13.58 -22.13 11.07
C SER A 436 14.35 -22.08 9.76
N PHE A 437 14.22 -20.98 9.02
CA PHE A 437 15.06 -20.54 7.88
C PHE A 437 14.70 -20.95 6.41
N PRO A 438 14.22 -20.07 5.54
CA PRO A 438 14.25 -18.65 5.72
C PRO A 438 13.12 -18.23 6.63
N PHE A 439 13.42 -17.25 7.47
CA PHE A 439 12.40 -16.53 8.23
C PHE A 439 11.46 -15.92 7.17
N ARG A 440 10.22 -16.38 7.11
CA ARG A 440 9.25 -16.01 6.07
C ARG A 440 8.28 -15.00 6.61
N THR A 441 8.16 -13.85 5.94
CA THR A 441 7.14 -12.85 6.25
C THR A 441 5.76 -13.47 6.02
N LEU A 442 4.97 -13.64 7.09
CA LEU A 442 3.58 -14.09 6.96
C LEU A 442 2.75 -13.02 6.22
N THR A 443 2.19 -13.34 5.06
CA THR A 443 1.36 -12.39 4.29
C THR A 443 -0.05 -12.24 4.87
N THR A 444 -0.52 -13.21 5.66
CA THR A 444 -1.84 -13.17 6.33
C THR A 444 -1.80 -13.82 7.71
N GLN A 445 -2.31 -13.11 8.73
CA GLN A 445 -2.55 -13.67 10.07
C GLN A 445 -3.94 -14.32 10.13
N THR A 446 -4.08 -15.54 9.61
CA THR A 446 -5.28 -16.37 9.83
C THR A 446 -5.00 -17.42 10.89
N SER A 447 -5.99 -17.76 11.72
CA SER A 447 -5.88 -18.70 12.85
C SER A 447 -5.61 -20.18 12.49
N GLY A 448 -5.04 -20.46 11.31
CA GLY A 448 -4.74 -21.81 10.80
C GLY A 448 -3.25 -22.05 10.58
N LYS A 449 -2.87 -23.30 10.29
CA LYS A 449 -1.51 -23.72 9.94
C LYS A 449 -0.95 -22.83 8.82
N PHE A 450 0.21 -22.20 9.04
CA PHE A 450 0.83 -21.36 8.03
C PHE A 450 1.34 -22.24 6.89
N ASP A 451 0.83 -21.99 5.68
CA ASP A 451 1.48 -22.50 4.48
C ASP A 451 2.68 -21.61 4.18
N THR A 452 3.81 -21.99 4.74
CA THR A 452 5.09 -21.34 4.52
C THR A 452 5.67 -21.65 3.15
N SER A 453 5.15 -22.62 2.39
CA SER A 453 5.78 -23.08 1.14
C SER A 453 5.84 -22.01 0.04
N THR A 454 4.95 -21.01 0.10
CA THR A 454 4.80 -19.96 -0.93
C THR A 454 5.30 -18.57 -0.52
N LEU A 455 5.73 -18.38 0.73
CA LEU A 455 6.09 -17.04 1.24
C LEU A 455 7.54 -16.65 0.91
N PRO A 456 7.82 -15.40 0.53
CA PRO A 456 9.19 -14.95 0.26
C PRO A 456 10.09 -15.11 1.50
N ALA A 457 11.20 -15.80 1.28
CA ALA A 457 12.31 -15.97 2.19
C ALA A 457 12.98 -14.63 2.52
N GLN A 458 13.23 -14.33 3.80
CA GLN A 458 14.18 -13.27 4.15
C GLN A 458 15.63 -13.81 4.11
N THR A 459 16.60 -12.94 3.84
CA THR A 459 17.99 -13.32 3.53
C THR A 459 18.84 -13.32 4.80
N HIS A 460 19.45 -14.45 5.17
CA HIS A 460 20.55 -14.45 6.14
C HIS A 460 21.83 -14.05 5.43
N THR A 461 22.78 -13.48 6.17
CA THR A 461 24.14 -13.34 5.67
C THR A 461 24.74 -14.73 5.47
N VAL A 462 25.24 -15.04 4.28
CA VAL A 462 25.78 -16.36 3.86
C VAL A 462 26.76 -16.99 4.87
N ASP A 463 27.47 -16.13 5.59
CA ASP A 463 28.44 -16.45 6.62
C ASP A 463 27.88 -17.18 7.85
N TYR A 464 26.59 -17.01 8.14
CA TYR A 464 25.92 -17.60 9.31
C TYR A 464 24.87 -18.65 8.92
N GLY A 465 24.89 -19.12 7.67
CA GLY A 465 24.06 -20.25 7.21
C GLY A 465 24.71 -21.61 7.46
N ASP A 466 23.97 -22.68 7.15
CA ASP A 466 24.45 -24.08 7.10
C ASP A 466 24.83 -24.71 8.44
N ALA A 467 24.17 -24.31 9.54
CA ALA A 467 24.32 -24.99 10.84
C ALA A 467 23.36 -26.19 11.02
N THR A 468 22.88 -26.76 9.90
CA THR A 468 21.88 -27.85 9.82
C THR A 468 22.41 -29.21 10.27
N GLY A 469 21.50 -30.18 10.41
CA GLY A 469 21.79 -31.60 10.64
C GLY A 469 21.59 -32.07 12.10
N THR A 470 21.06 -33.30 12.23
CA THR A 470 20.71 -33.95 13.50
C THR A 470 21.90 -34.65 14.13
N GLY A 471 22.39 -34.14 15.26
CA GLY A 471 22.94 -34.99 16.32
C GLY A 471 21.75 -35.43 17.17
N THR A 472 21.24 -36.64 16.98
CA THR A 472 20.00 -37.07 17.67
C THR A 472 20.18 -37.01 19.19
N SER A 473 19.27 -36.27 19.85
CA SER A 473 19.04 -36.17 21.30
C SER A 473 20.21 -35.73 22.18
N ASP A 474 20.10 -34.56 22.81
CA ASP A 474 20.69 -34.14 24.11
C ASP A 474 22.17 -34.46 24.44
N THR A 475 22.93 -35.11 23.56
CA THR A 475 24.17 -35.81 23.95
C THR A 475 25.15 -36.17 22.83
N ALA A 476 24.97 -35.86 21.53
CA ALA A 476 25.93 -36.37 20.54
C ALA A 476 26.10 -35.59 19.23
N THR A 477 27.24 -34.91 19.12
CA THR A 477 28.04 -34.65 17.90
C THR A 477 27.44 -33.66 16.89
N VAL A 478 28.15 -32.56 16.67
CA VAL A 478 27.91 -31.63 15.57
C VAL A 478 28.16 -32.34 14.23
N PRO A 479 27.23 -32.27 13.25
CA PRO A 479 27.46 -32.82 11.92
C PRO A 479 28.75 -32.30 11.30
N ALA A 480 29.48 -33.15 10.57
CA ALA A 480 30.80 -32.81 10.02
C ALA A 480 30.75 -31.68 8.97
N ASP A 481 29.59 -31.48 8.36
CA ASP A 481 29.29 -30.46 7.35
C ASP A 481 28.67 -29.19 7.93
N ALA A 482 28.25 -29.19 9.20
CA ALA A 482 27.69 -28.01 9.84
C ALA A 482 28.76 -26.92 10.00
N ALA A 483 28.45 -25.72 9.52
CA ALA A 483 29.35 -24.58 9.54
C ALA A 483 28.86 -23.46 10.44
N PHE A 484 29.81 -22.75 11.06
CA PHE A 484 29.56 -21.72 12.06
C PHE A 484 30.51 -20.55 11.85
N LYS A 485 30.09 -19.37 12.33
CA LYS A 485 30.92 -18.16 12.44
C LYS A 485 30.65 -17.48 13.77
N PHE A 486 31.68 -16.88 14.35
CA PHE A 486 31.55 -15.93 15.43
C PHE A 486 32.67 -14.90 15.29
N SER A 487 32.30 -13.63 15.21
CA SER A 487 33.27 -12.55 15.11
C SER A 487 33.33 -11.81 16.44
N LYS A 488 34.45 -11.90 17.15
CA LYS A 488 34.65 -11.17 18.41
C LYS A 488 34.60 -9.64 18.23
N THR A 489 34.85 -9.13 17.01
CA THR A 489 34.70 -7.70 16.71
C THR A 489 33.26 -7.20 16.87
N SER A 490 32.28 -8.12 16.91
CA SER A 490 30.88 -7.83 17.23
C SER A 490 30.68 -7.09 18.55
N SER A 491 31.60 -7.22 19.51
CA SER A 491 31.59 -6.48 20.79
C SER A 491 31.76 -4.96 20.61
N THR A 492 32.31 -4.53 19.48
CA THR A 492 32.54 -3.10 19.16
C THR A 492 31.61 -2.60 18.05
N VAL A 493 31.36 -3.43 17.04
CA VAL A 493 30.49 -3.12 15.91
C VAL A 493 29.55 -4.31 15.72
N PRO A 494 28.25 -4.19 16.05
CA PRO A 494 27.31 -5.31 15.92
C PRO A 494 27.33 -5.92 14.52
N GLU A 495 27.38 -7.24 14.45
CA GLU A 495 27.46 -7.99 13.20
C GLU A 495 26.06 -8.27 12.65
N PRO A 496 25.74 -7.88 11.40
CA PRO A 496 24.47 -8.23 10.78
C PRO A 496 24.43 -9.73 10.49
N ILE A 497 23.33 -10.37 10.86
CA ILE A 497 23.11 -11.82 10.66
C ILE A 497 21.90 -12.11 9.77
N ALA A 498 20.94 -11.20 9.72
CA ALA A 498 19.70 -11.39 8.97
C ALA A 498 19.10 -10.06 8.52
N GLN A 499 18.51 -10.05 7.31
CA GLN A 499 17.98 -8.84 6.71
C GLN A 499 16.75 -9.10 5.81
N GLN A 500 15.80 -8.17 5.82
CA GLN A 500 14.73 -8.01 4.83
C GLN A 500 14.66 -6.52 4.45
N ASN A 501 14.65 -6.24 3.15
CA ASN A 501 14.81 -4.90 2.58
C ASN A 501 13.57 -4.39 1.82
N ASP A 502 12.62 -5.28 1.52
CA ASP A 502 11.63 -5.00 0.46
C ASP A 502 10.18 -5.01 0.95
N GLN A 503 9.92 -5.36 2.21
CA GLN A 503 8.56 -5.50 2.72
C GLN A 503 8.48 -5.46 4.25
N VAL A 504 7.27 -5.16 4.73
CA VAL A 504 6.87 -5.32 6.13
C VAL A 504 7.10 -6.76 6.62
N ILE A 505 7.33 -6.92 7.92
CA ILE A 505 7.54 -8.21 8.57
C ILE A 505 6.36 -8.47 9.49
N SER A 506 5.32 -9.17 9.02
CA SER A 506 4.20 -9.53 9.88
C SER A 506 4.64 -10.45 11.03
N CYS A 507 5.52 -11.42 10.71
CA CYS A 507 6.13 -12.33 11.66
C CYS A 507 7.34 -13.02 11.03
N ALA A 508 8.41 -13.17 11.79
CA ALA A 508 9.58 -13.95 11.43
C ALA A 508 10.07 -14.71 12.66
N THR A 509 10.39 -15.99 12.49
CA THR A 509 10.97 -16.87 13.52
C THR A 509 12.23 -17.51 12.98
N ALA A 510 13.25 -17.69 13.82
CA ALA A 510 14.38 -18.54 13.46
C ALA A 510 15.04 -19.23 14.66
N LYS A 511 15.85 -20.24 14.35
CA LYS A 511 16.60 -21.10 15.30
C LYS A 511 18.09 -20.85 15.09
N MET A 512 18.77 -20.50 16.16
CA MET A 512 20.21 -20.27 16.19
C MET A 512 20.87 -21.43 16.92
N ARG A 513 21.92 -22.00 16.34
CA ARG A 513 22.77 -23.05 16.94
C ARG A 513 24.09 -22.44 17.36
N TYR A 514 24.58 -22.84 18.53
CA TYR A 514 25.90 -22.49 19.04
C TYR A 514 26.74 -23.74 19.18
N VAL A 515 28.03 -23.67 18.87
CA VAL A 515 29.00 -24.77 19.00
C VAL A 515 30.18 -24.34 19.89
N GLY A 516 30.71 -25.27 20.67
CA GLY A 516 31.94 -25.09 21.44
C GLY A 516 32.83 -26.33 21.40
N ASN A 517 34.11 -26.12 21.09
CA ASN A 517 35.16 -27.13 21.09
C ASN A 517 36.35 -26.66 21.93
N ILE A 518 37.10 -27.61 22.48
CA ILE A 518 38.33 -27.38 23.24
C ILE A 518 39.48 -28.23 22.68
N ALA A 519 40.70 -27.75 22.90
CA ALA A 519 41.93 -28.49 22.64
C ALA A 519 42.48 -29.14 23.91
N ALA A 520 43.50 -29.99 23.78
CA ALA A 520 44.13 -30.66 24.92
C ALA A 520 44.90 -29.69 25.84
N ASP A 521 45.27 -28.53 25.32
CA ASP A 521 45.97 -27.46 26.01
C ASP A 521 45.04 -26.32 26.46
N THR A 522 43.73 -26.41 26.20
CA THR A 522 42.75 -25.46 26.74
C THR A 522 42.77 -25.48 28.27
N PRO A 523 43.02 -24.34 28.94
CA PRO A 523 43.03 -24.28 30.40
C PRO A 523 41.69 -24.71 31.00
N ALA A 524 41.73 -25.51 32.07
CA ALA A 524 40.52 -25.92 32.78
C ALA A 524 39.86 -24.73 33.49
N GLY A 525 38.53 -24.64 33.45
CA GLY A 525 37.78 -23.59 34.11
C GLY A 525 36.31 -23.55 33.69
N VAL A 526 35.56 -22.65 34.31
CA VAL A 526 34.17 -22.35 33.90
C VAL A 526 34.21 -21.20 32.89
N TYR A 527 33.85 -21.50 31.65
CA TYR A 527 33.78 -20.52 30.56
C TYR A 527 32.35 -20.02 30.39
N THR A 528 32.19 -18.71 30.24
CA THR A 528 30.89 -18.07 30.05
C THR A 528 30.95 -17.02 28.94
N THR A 529 29.81 -16.77 28.30
CA THR A 529 29.65 -15.66 27.36
C THR A 529 28.22 -15.10 27.44
N LYS A 530 28.05 -13.87 26.94
CA LYS A 530 26.75 -13.23 26.72
C LYS A 530 26.70 -12.66 25.31
N ILE A 531 25.67 -13.07 24.56
CA ILE A 531 25.38 -12.57 23.22
C ILE A 531 24.10 -11.74 23.29
N ASN A 532 24.18 -10.50 22.83
CA ASN A 532 23.04 -9.59 22.70
C ASN A 532 22.56 -9.59 21.25
N TYR A 533 21.25 -9.62 21.05
CA TYR A 533 20.62 -9.51 19.74
C TYR A 533 19.85 -8.21 19.64
N LEU A 534 19.89 -7.58 18.47
CA LEU A 534 19.24 -6.29 18.22
C LEU A 534 18.54 -6.33 16.87
N ALA A 535 17.35 -5.71 16.78
CA ALA A 535 16.64 -5.52 15.53
C ALA A 535 16.46 -4.02 15.26
N ALA A 536 16.59 -3.60 14.01
CA ALA A 536 16.38 -2.22 13.58
C ALA A 536 15.52 -2.18 12.30
N PRO A 537 14.50 -1.32 12.24
CA PRO A 537 13.73 -1.11 11.01
C PRO A 537 14.61 -0.44 9.94
N GLN A 538 14.24 -0.64 8.68
CA GLN A 538 14.85 0.04 7.53
C GLN A 538 13.84 0.97 6.86
N TYR A 539 14.29 2.02 6.18
CA TYR A 539 13.44 3.01 5.52
C TYR A 539 13.79 3.18 4.05
#